data_AF-A0A2M7CJ05-F1
#
_entry.id   AF-A0A2M7CJ05-F1
#
_cell.length_a   1.000
_cell.length_b   1.000
_cell.length_c   1.000
_cell.angle_alpha   90.00
_cell.angle_beta   90.00
_cell.angle_gamma   90.00
#
_symmetry.space_group_name_H-M   'P 1'
#
loop_
_entity.id
_entity.type
_entity.pdbx_description
1 polymer ?
#
loop_
_entity_poly.entity_id
_entity_poly.type
_entity_poly.pdbx_seq_one_letter_code
_entity_poly.pdbx_strand_id
1 'polypeptide(L)'
;MMQREKVMVTMISAYASMAITQILSPIAQKFFIGDSNVGNIFIKANLSPFTIQAGIFVGIIILITVRGGLVGTRAKGLLSPVEVLAYSALNSAMIMSAILFFLPEDMRNQLMVNSKFAKIIIGYHDWWLILPVVALIATGFKKGTDMDR
;
A
#
# COMPACT_ATOMS: atom_id res chain seq x y z
N MET A 1 -19.32 -12.37 3.00
CA MET A 1 -18.73 -11.47 4.02
C MET A 1 -17.21 -11.52 4.00
N MET A 2 -16.60 -12.70 3.77
CA MET A 2 -15.16 -12.87 3.88
C MET A 2 -14.27 -12.22 2.80
N GLN A 3 -14.75 -11.98 1.57
CA GLN A 3 -13.94 -11.25 0.56
C GLN A 3 -13.81 -9.76 0.87
N ARG A 4 -14.86 -9.14 1.43
CA ARG A 4 -14.83 -7.75 1.89
C ARG A 4 -13.82 -7.58 3.02
N GLU A 5 -13.81 -8.51 3.98
CA GLU A 5 -12.82 -8.52 5.06
C GLU A 5 -11.38 -8.58 4.53
N LYS A 6 -11.11 -9.43 3.54
CA LYS A 6 -9.77 -9.47 2.92
C LYS A 6 -9.38 -8.13 2.29
N VAL A 7 -10.30 -7.52 1.53
CA VAL A 7 -10.05 -6.20 0.93
C VAL A 7 -9.79 -5.14 2.00
N MET A 8 -10.60 -5.12 3.07
CA MET A 8 -10.44 -4.20 4.19
C MET A 8 -9.10 -4.40 4.89
N VAL A 9 -8.70 -5.64 5.15
CA VAL A 9 -7.42 -5.93 5.79
C VAL A 9 -6.25 -5.59 4.88
N THR A 10 -6.32 -5.85 3.57
CA THR A 10 -5.28 -5.40 2.63
C THR A 10 -5.16 -3.87 2.62
N MET A 11 -6.29 -3.17 2.65
CA MET A 11 -6.32 -1.72 2.70
C MET A 11 -5.69 -1.19 4.01
N ILE A 12 -6.13 -1.71 5.16
CA ILE A 12 -5.58 -1.37 6.48
C ILE A 12 -4.10 -1.72 6.56
N SER A 13 -3.69 -2.87 6.02
CA SER A 13 -2.28 -3.26 5.94
C SER A 13 -1.46 -2.25 5.15
N ALA A 14 -1.94 -1.81 3.99
CA ALA A 14 -1.23 -0.82 3.19
C ALA A 14 -1.12 0.53 3.91
N TYR A 15 -2.20 0.99 4.57
CA TYR A 15 -2.18 2.20 5.40
C TYR A 15 -1.21 2.10 6.57
N ALA A 16 -1.26 1.00 7.32
CA ALA A 16 -0.35 0.75 8.43
C ALA A 16 1.10 0.68 7.93
N SER A 17 1.35 -0.02 6.83
CA SER A 17 2.67 -0.09 6.21
C SER A 17 3.18 1.27 5.77
N MET A 18 2.35 2.14 5.19
CA MET A 18 2.76 3.51 4.84
C MET A 18 3.18 4.29 6.08
N ALA A 19 2.35 4.29 7.13
CA ALA A 19 2.63 5.00 8.37
C ALA A 19 3.92 4.49 9.05
N ILE A 20 4.09 3.17 9.14
CA ILE A 20 5.30 2.58 9.72
C ILE A 20 6.52 2.88 8.85
N THR A 21 6.39 2.87 7.52
CA THR A 21 7.48 3.22 6.60
C THR A 21 7.94 4.65 6.81
N GLN A 22 7.03 5.60 7.00
CA GLN A 22 7.39 7.00 7.27
C GLN A 22 8.20 7.15 8.57
N ILE A 23 7.88 6.36 9.60
CA ILE A 23 8.57 6.38 10.90
C ILE A 23 9.92 5.64 10.83
N LEU A 24 9.96 4.48 10.18
CA LEU A 24 11.12 3.58 10.18
C LEU A 24 12.17 3.96 9.14
N SER A 25 11.77 4.59 8.03
CA SER A 25 12.69 4.90 6.92
C SER A 25 13.84 5.82 7.33
N PRO A 26 13.64 6.92 8.10
CA PRO A 26 14.75 7.76 8.54
C PRO A 26 15.74 7.00 9.44
N ILE A 27 15.24 6.07 10.27
CA ILE A 27 16.06 5.23 11.15
C ILE A 27 16.88 4.25 10.31
N ALA A 28 16.23 3.56 9.37
CA ALA A 28 16.88 2.61 8.48
C ALA A 28 17.91 3.29 7.57
N GLN A 29 17.60 4.48 7.04
CA GLN A 29 18.53 5.26 6.22
C GLN A 29 19.80 5.61 7.00
N LYS A 30 19.69 6.08 8.25
CA LYS A 30 20.86 6.34 9.11
C LYS A 30 21.71 5.08 9.34
N PHE A 31 21.07 3.92 9.47
CA PHE A 31 21.75 2.64 9.60
C PHE A 31 22.54 2.25 8.34
N PHE A 32 21.94 2.36 7.15
CA PHE A 32 22.60 2.01 5.87
C PHE A 32 23.62 3.04 5.39
N ILE A 33 23.48 4.31 5.78
CA ILE A 33 24.45 5.38 5.50
C ILE A 33 25.68 5.26 6.43
N GLY A 34 25.61 4.44 7.48
CA GLY A 34 26.74 4.15 8.38
C GLY A 34 26.92 5.17 9.51
N ASP A 35 25.89 5.98 9.79
CA ASP A 35 25.92 7.03 10.83
C ASP A 35 25.58 6.47 12.23
N SER A 36 25.16 5.20 12.31
CA SER A 36 24.95 4.48 13.58
C SER A 36 26.00 3.39 13.77
N ASN A 37 26.96 3.64 14.67
CA ASN A 37 27.92 2.67 15.17
C ASN A 37 27.22 1.59 16.03
N VAL A 38 26.49 0.67 15.40
CA VAL A 38 25.95 -0.51 16.09
C VAL A 38 26.82 -1.71 15.78
N GLY A 39 27.94 -1.80 16.52
CA GLY A 39 28.77 -3.00 16.63
C GLY A 39 29.41 -3.50 15.34
N ASN A 40 30.52 -2.90 14.91
CA ASN A 40 31.57 -3.42 14.00
C ASN A 40 31.15 -4.05 12.65
N ILE A 41 29.87 -4.08 12.29
CA ILE A 41 29.37 -4.56 11.00
C ILE A 41 29.10 -3.33 10.15
N PHE A 42 30.13 -2.85 9.43
CA PHE A 42 30.01 -1.77 8.45
C PHE A 42 29.22 -2.25 7.23
N ILE A 43 27.90 -2.21 7.29
CA ILE A 43 27.04 -2.42 6.11
C ILE A 43 26.95 -1.09 5.35
N LYS A 44 27.99 -0.74 4.60
CA LYS A 44 27.94 0.32 3.59
C LYS A 44 27.23 -0.19 2.34
N ALA A 45 25.93 -0.39 2.45
CA ALA A 45 25.10 -0.58 1.27
C ALA A 45 24.67 0.82 0.81
N ASN A 46 25.24 1.33 -0.28
CA ASN A 46 24.83 2.59 -0.93
C ASN A 46 23.42 2.45 -1.54
N LEU A 47 22.43 2.10 -0.70
CA LEU A 47 21.05 1.92 -1.09
C LEU A 47 20.40 3.29 -1.22
N SER A 48 19.66 3.48 -2.30
CA SER A 48 18.89 4.70 -2.49
C SER A 48 17.81 4.83 -1.40
N PRO A 49 17.43 6.05 -0.98
CA PRO A 49 16.31 6.28 -0.06
C PRO A 49 15.02 5.59 -0.52
N PHE A 50 14.77 5.58 -1.83
CA PHE A 50 13.67 4.87 -2.47
C PHE A 50 13.71 3.37 -2.17
N THR A 51 14.86 2.71 -2.37
CA THR A 51 15.01 1.27 -2.15
C THR A 51 14.71 0.90 -0.70
N ILE A 52 15.15 1.73 0.25
CA ILE A 52 14.91 1.51 1.69
C ILE A 52 13.42 1.68 1.99
N GLN A 53 12.78 2.77 1.54
CA GLN A 53 11.36 3.02 1.76
C GLN A 53 10.48 1.94 1.13
N ALA A 54 10.71 1.60 -0.14
CA ALA A 54 9.96 0.57 -0.84
C ALA A 54 10.16 -0.82 -0.20
N GLY A 55 11.39 -1.14 0.22
CA GLY A 55 11.72 -2.39 0.90
C GLY A 55 11.01 -2.53 2.24
N ILE A 56 11.03 -1.49 3.07
CA ILE A 56 10.30 -1.45 4.35
C ILE A 56 8.80 -1.58 4.11
N PHE A 57 8.26 -0.81 3.18
CA PHE A 57 6.83 -0.81 2.87
C PHE A 57 6.33 -2.19 2.43
N VAL A 58 6.98 -2.79 1.43
CA VAL A 58 6.64 -4.12 0.93
C VAL A 58 6.86 -5.18 2.02
N GLY A 59 7.96 -5.08 2.77
CA GLY A 59 8.25 -5.98 3.88
C GLY A 59 7.14 -6.00 4.93
N ILE A 60 6.65 -4.83 5.34
CA ILE A 60 5.57 -4.72 6.33
C ILE A 60 4.25 -5.21 5.74
N ILE A 61 3.93 -4.89 4.49
CA ILE A 61 2.74 -5.44 3.82
C ILE A 61 2.76 -6.97 3.85
N ILE A 62 3.89 -7.59 3.50
CA ILE A 62 4.06 -9.04 3.51
C ILE A 62 3.90 -9.57 4.94
N LEU A 63 4.58 -8.95 5.92
CA LEU A 63 4.50 -9.38 7.32
C LEU A 63 3.07 -9.34 7.85
N ILE A 64 2.34 -8.25 7.63
CA ILE A 64 0.94 -8.13 8.06
C ILE A 64 0.05 -9.12 7.29
N THR A 65 0.27 -9.29 5.99
CA THR A 65 -0.54 -10.21 5.16
C THR A 65 -0.35 -11.67 5.55
N VAL A 66 0.90 -12.08 5.79
CA VAL A 66 1.26 -13.46 6.13
C VAL A 66 0.88 -13.79 7.58
N ARG A 67 1.22 -12.94 8.57
CA ARG A 67 0.85 -13.18 9.98
C ARG A 67 -0.62 -12.88 10.28
N GLY A 68 -1.26 -12.00 9.53
CA GLY A 68 -2.66 -11.61 9.72
C GLY A 68 -3.67 -12.67 9.29
N GLY A 69 -3.24 -13.87 8.86
CA GLY A 69 -4.15 -14.97 8.52
C GLY A 69 -4.94 -14.77 7.22
N LEU A 70 -4.52 -13.85 6.34
CA LEU A 70 -5.20 -13.58 5.07
C LEU A 70 -5.03 -14.71 4.04
N VAL A 71 -3.94 -15.46 4.17
CA VAL A 71 -3.58 -16.63 3.36
C VAL A 71 -4.23 -17.88 3.98
N GLY A 72 -5.52 -18.10 3.73
CA GLY A 72 -6.18 -19.37 4.13
C GLY A 72 -7.69 -19.34 4.24
N THR A 73 -8.30 -18.18 4.44
CA THR A 73 -9.76 -18.08 4.56
C THR A 73 -10.42 -18.24 3.18
N ARG A 74 -10.99 -19.43 2.90
CA ARG A 74 -11.75 -19.76 1.68
C ARG A 74 -13.04 -18.95 1.59
N ALA A 75 -13.02 -17.88 0.80
CA ALA A 75 -14.14 -16.98 0.53
C ALA A 75 -15.50 -17.69 0.43
N LYS A 76 -16.31 -17.64 1.50
CA LYS A 76 -17.75 -17.91 1.45
C LYS A 76 -18.48 -16.57 1.57
N GLY A 77 -19.02 -16.11 0.46
CA GLY A 77 -19.82 -14.90 0.36
C GLY A 77 -19.65 -14.25 -1.00
N LEU A 78 -20.74 -14.23 -1.77
CA LEU A 78 -20.84 -13.66 -3.10
C LEU A 78 -20.60 -12.15 -3.04
N LEU A 79 -19.36 -11.68 -3.26
CA LEU A 79 -19.21 -10.43 -4.02
C LEU A 79 -19.28 -10.82 -5.49
N SER A 80 -19.81 -9.93 -6.32
CA SER A 80 -19.77 -10.14 -7.77
C SER A 80 -18.29 -10.22 -8.22
N PRO A 81 -17.93 -11.08 -9.18
CA PRO A 81 -16.58 -11.10 -9.75
C PRO A 81 -16.09 -9.70 -10.19
N VAL A 82 -17.01 -8.84 -10.64
CA VAL A 82 -16.74 -7.45 -11.01
C VAL A 82 -16.30 -6.62 -9.81
N GLU A 83 -16.93 -6.79 -8.65
CA GLU A 83 -16.57 -6.07 -7.42
C GLU A 83 -15.19 -6.50 -6.91
N VAL A 84 -14.89 -7.81 -6.96
CA VAL A 84 -13.58 -8.34 -6.57
C VAL A 84 -12.47 -7.76 -7.44
N LEU A 85 -12.69 -7.69 -8.75
CA LEU A 85 -11.76 -7.07 -9.69
C LEU A 85 -11.57 -5.58 -9.39
N ALA A 86 -12.65 -4.83 -9.18
CA ALA A 86 -12.58 -3.40 -8.87
C ALA A 86 -11.79 -3.13 -7.58
N TYR A 87 -12.04 -3.89 -6.52
CA TYR A 87 -11.31 -3.76 -5.26
C TYR A 87 -9.85 -4.15 -5.36
N SER A 88 -9.54 -5.19 -6.15
CA SER A 88 -8.16 -5.62 -6.36
C SER A 88 -7.39 -4.56 -7.15
N ALA A 89 -7.99 -4.00 -8.20
CA ALA A 89 -7.42 -2.90 -8.97
C ALA A 89 -7.19 -1.66 -8.11
N LEU A 90 -8.16 -1.29 -7.26
CA LEU A 90 -8.02 -0.16 -6.32
C LEU A 90 -6.88 -0.37 -5.32
N ASN A 91 -6.78 -1.56 -4.72
CA ASN A 91 -5.69 -1.87 -3.79
C ASN A 91 -4.32 -1.86 -4.49
N SER A 92 -4.22 -2.46 -5.68
CA SER A 92 -2.98 -2.43 -6.46
C SER A 92 -2.59 -1.01 -6.87
N ALA A 93 -3.55 -0.18 -7.28
CA ALA A 93 -3.31 1.21 -7.63
C ALA A 93 -2.84 2.03 -6.42
N MET A 94 -3.45 1.81 -5.25
CA MET A 94 -3.03 2.45 -3.99
C MET A 94 -1.60 2.06 -3.61
N ILE A 95 -1.27 0.76 -3.62
CA ILE A 95 0.09 0.26 -3.33
C ILE A 95 1.10 0.84 -4.31
N MET A 96 0.78 0.83 -5.61
CA MET A 96 1.65 1.37 -6.64
C MET A 96 1.82 2.88 -6.51
N SER A 97 0.76 3.60 -6.18
CA SER A 97 0.81 5.03 -5.91
C SER A 97 1.72 5.36 -4.72
N ALA A 98 1.61 4.60 -3.62
CA ALA A 98 2.50 4.75 -2.46
C ALA A 98 3.98 4.51 -2.83
N ILE A 99 4.28 3.45 -3.58
CA ILE A 99 5.66 3.16 -4.02
C ILE A 99 6.21 4.28 -4.91
N LEU A 100 5.41 4.74 -5.88
CA LEU A 100 5.84 5.84 -6.76
C LEU A 100 6.03 7.15 -6.00
N PHE A 101 5.30 7.37 -4.91
CA PHE A 101 5.47 8.54 -4.06
C PHE A 101 6.76 8.51 -3.22
N PHE A 102 7.39 7.35 -3.06
CA PHE A 102 8.73 7.24 -2.46
C PHE A 102 9.86 7.69 -3.40
N LEU A 103 9.57 7.85 -4.70
CA LEU A 103 10.56 8.39 -5.63
C LEU A 103 10.81 9.88 -5.35
N PRO A 104 12.05 10.36 -5.57
CA PRO A 104 12.37 11.78 -5.61
C PRO A 104 11.48 12.57 -6.58
N GLU A 105 11.19 13.83 -6.27
CA GLU A 105 10.20 14.63 -7.02
C GLU A 105 10.58 14.81 -8.49
N ASP A 106 11.87 14.98 -8.76
CA ASP A 106 12.45 15.07 -10.10
C ASP A 106 12.20 13.79 -10.91
N MET A 107 12.41 12.62 -10.32
CA MET A 107 12.14 11.34 -10.99
C MET A 107 10.65 11.13 -11.22
N ARG A 108 9.79 11.53 -10.27
CA ARG A 108 8.32 11.48 -10.44
C ARG A 108 7.87 12.37 -11.59
N ASN A 109 8.38 13.59 -11.68
CA ASN A 109 8.04 14.52 -12.75
C ASN A 109 8.48 14.00 -14.12
N GLN A 110 9.66 13.40 -14.22
CA GLN A 110 10.12 12.74 -15.45
C GLN A 110 9.20 11.57 -15.84
N LEU A 111 8.78 10.74 -14.88
CA LEU A 111 7.83 9.65 -15.11
C LEU A 111 6.46 10.14 -15.58
N MET A 112 5.97 11.26 -15.04
CA MET A 112 4.69 11.86 -15.45
C MET A 112 4.71 12.38 -16.90
N VAL A 113 5.87 12.84 -17.39
CA VAL A 113 6.04 13.27 -18.78
C VAL A 113 6.14 12.06 -19.71
N ASN A 114 6.86 11.02 -19.30
CA ASN A 114 7.18 9.88 -20.16
C ASN A 114 6.11 8.78 -20.17
N SER A 115 5.23 8.71 -19.17
CA SER A 115 4.22 7.66 -19.06
C SER A 115 2.84 8.20 -18.68
N LYS A 116 1.86 7.98 -19.57
CA LYS A 116 0.44 8.33 -19.32
C LYS A 116 -0.12 7.63 -18.09
N PHE A 117 0.29 6.38 -17.84
CA PHE A 117 -0.16 5.61 -16.68
C PHE A 117 0.45 6.14 -15.38
N ALA A 118 1.75 6.44 -15.38
CA ALA A 118 2.41 7.06 -14.23
C ALA A 118 1.83 8.44 -13.93
N LYS A 119 1.49 9.22 -14.97
CA LYS A 119 0.81 10.51 -14.82
C LYS A 119 -0.51 10.40 -14.06
N ILE A 120 -1.34 9.39 -14.37
CA ILE A 120 -2.61 9.17 -13.67
C ILE A 120 -2.38 8.73 -12.22
N ILE A 121 -1.42 7.84 -11.98
CA ILE A 121 -1.20 7.30 -10.62
C ILE A 121 -0.58 8.35 -9.69
N ILE A 122 0.41 9.09 -10.19
CA ILE A 122 1.12 10.12 -9.42
C ILE A 122 0.25 11.37 -9.28
N GLY A 123 -0.36 11.83 -10.38
CA GLY A 123 -1.15 13.06 -10.39
C GLY A 123 -2.43 12.99 -9.55
N TYR A 124 -2.95 11.79 -9.29
CA TYR A 124 -4.13 11.56 -8.45
C TYR A 124 -3.79 10.77 -7.18
N HIS A 125 -2.58 10.88 -6.65
CA HIS A 125 -2.12 10.12 -5.47
C HIS A 125 -3.12 10.15 -4.31
N ASP A 126 -3.56 11.34 -3.89
CA ASP A 126 -4.50 11.51 -2.79
C ASP A 126 -5.85 10.83 -3.07
N TRP A 127 -6.30 10.87 -4.32
CA TRP A 127 -7.52 10.18 -4.74
C TRP A 127 -7.37 8.65 -4.66
N TRP A 128 -6.21 8.10 -5.02
CA TRP A 128 -5.95 6.66 -4.91
C TRP A 128 -5.88 6.18 -3.46
N LEU A 129 -5.49 7.06 -2.53
CA LEU A 129 -5.59 6.79 -1.10
C LEU A 129 -7.06 6.80 -0.65
N ILE A 130 -7.81 7.84 -1.01
CA ILE A 130 -9.17 8.06 -0.50
C ILE A 130 -10.21 7.11 -1.12
N LEU A 131 -10.08 6.76 -2.41
CA LEU A 131 -11.03 5.93 -3.17
C LEU A 131 -11.39 4.61 -2.50
N PRO A 132 -10.42 3.79 -2.05
CA PRO A 132 -10.69 2.56 -1.31
C PRO A 132 -11.58 2.77 -0.08
N VAL A 133 -11.39 3.87 0.66
CA VAL A 133 -12.20 4.21 1.84
C VAL A 133 -13.62 4.59 1.44
N VAL A 134 -13.77 5.43 0.41
CA VAL A 134 -15.09 5.84 -0.11
C VAL A 134 -15.87 4.63 -0.65
N ALA A 135 -15.21 3.72 -1.38
CA ALA A 135 -15.82 2.50 -1.91
C ALA A 135 -16.32 1.58 -0.77
N LEU A 136 -15.56 1.47 0.32
CA LEU A 136 -15.95 0.70 1.50
C LEU A 136 -17.18 1.29 2.18
N ILE A 137 -17.23 2.62 2.33
CA ILE A 137 -18.37 3.35 2.92
C ILE A 137 -19.62 3.16 2.04
N ALA A 138 -19.51 3.40 0.73
CA ALA A 138 -20.63 3.29 -0.21
C ALA A 138 -21.22 1.87 -0.24
N THR A 139 -20.37 0.84 -0.24
CA THR A 139 -20.85 -0.55 -0.17
C THR A 139 -21.37 -0.96 1.20
N GLY A 140 -20.92 -0.31 2.27
CA GLY A 140 -21.46 -0.47 3.62
C GLY A 140 -22.92 -0.01 3.73
N PHE A 141 -23.22 1.17 3.17
CA PHE A 141 -24.58 1.72 3.19
C PHE A 141 -25.58 0.92 2.36
N LYS A 142 -25.17 0.44 1.17
CA LYS A 142 -26.05 -0.32 0.26
C LYS A 142 -26.61 -1.61 0.87
N LYS A 143 -25.95 -2.16 1.89
CA LYS A 143 -26.36 -3.40 2.56
C LYS A 143 -27.25 -3.18 3.78
N GLY A 144 -27.17 -2.01 4.42
CA GLY A 144 -28.08 -1.65 5.52
C GLY A 144 -29.53 -1.55 5.04
N THR A 145 -29.72 -1.07 3.80
CA THR A 145 -31.05 -0.95 3.16
C THR A 145 -31.67 -2.27 2.71
N ASP A 146 -30.88 -3.35 2.60
CA ASP A 146 -31.37 -4.70 2.23
C ASP A 146 -31.80 -5.53 3.47
N MET A 147 -31.49 -5.09 4.70
CA MET A 147 -31.93 -5.76 5.93
C MET A 147 -33.28 -5.25 6.45
N ASP A 148 -33.77 -4.12 5.92
CA ASP A 148 -35.07 -3.52 6.24
C ASP A 148 -36.19 -3.94 5.25
N ARG A 149 -36.00 -5.03 4.49
CA ARG A 149 -37.01 -5.60 3.57
C ARG A 149 -37.29 -7.07 3.85
#